data_AF-A0A1Q8Z5L7-F1
#
_entry.id   AF-A0A1Q8Z5L7-F1
#
_cell.length_a   1.000
_cell.length_b   1.000
_cell.length_c   1.000
_cell.angle_alpha   90.00
_cell.angle_beta   90.00
_cell.angle_gamma   90.00
#
_symmetry.space_group_name_H-M   'P 1'
#
loop_
_entity.id
_entity.type
_entity.pdbx_description
1 polymer ?
#
loop_
_entity_poly.entity_id
_entity_poly.type
_entity_poly.pdbx_seq_one_letter_code
_entity_poly.pdbx_strand_id
1 'polypeptide(L)'
;MSEQLSPNSKPRFQWIDQAKGIAILTILVFHFFQNYPDATPLIKTLTDKIAAKLGFAAVDIFFIIAGFNIGYSLLKPAAVSLSHLDWLSWLKKRLIRLYPGYFLAIFFTLVLSFLGGQFKIKSGFNFILSLLGIAGYQFQAINPGFWFFTVILESASQFCKTHFEN
;
A
#
# COMPACT_ATOMS: atom_id res chain seq x y z
N MET A 1 -13.16 17.56 -32.26
CA MET A 1 -12.56 18.28 -31.12
C MET A 1 -11.12 17.83 -31.01
N SER A 2 -10.21 18.58 -31.62
CA SER A 2 -8.78 18.25 -31.71
C SER A 2 -8.08 18.57 -30.39
N GLU A 3 -7.76 17.53 -29.63
CA GLU A 3 -6.98 17.62 -28.39
C GLU A 3 -5.55 18.05 -28.74
N GLN A 4 -5.22 19.32 -28.46
CA GLN A 4 -3.88 19.88 -28.61
C GLN A 4 -2.95 19.20 -27.59
N LEU A 5 -2.17 18.22 -28.05
CA LEU A 5 -1.15 17.56 -27.25
C LEU A 5 0.00 18.53 -26.96
N SER A 6 0.09 19.02 -25.72
CA SER A 6 1.20 19.85 -25.28
C SER A 6 2.52 19.07 -25.41
N PRO A 7 3.60 19.69 -25.94
CA PRO A 7 4.87 19.02 -26.28
C PRO A 7 5.69 18.55 -25.06
N ASN A 8 5.13 18.67 -23.85
CA ASN A 8 5.76 18.24 -22.60
C ASN A 8 4.92 17.19 -21.84
N SER A 9 3.85 16.67 -22.45
CA SER A 9 3.11 15.57 -21.88
C SER A 9 3.93 14.28 -22.00
N LYS A 10 4.46 13.78 -20.88
CA LYS A 10 4.99 12.40 -20.84
C LYS A 10 3.87 11.50 -21.37
N PRO A 11 4.11 10.58 -22.32
CA PRO A 11 3.13 9.58 -22.72
C PRO A 11 2.67 8.86 -21.45
N ARG A 12 1.42 9.13 -21.07
CA ARG A 12 0.75 8.54 -19.92
C ARG A 12 -0.30 7.61 -20.47
N PHE A 13 -0.23 6.35 -20.08
CA PHE A 13 -1.25 5.37 -20.44
C PHE A 13 -2.47 5.59 -19.54
N GLN A 14 -3.44 6.35 -20.05
CA GLN A 14 -4.67 6.67 -19.30
C GLN A 14 -5.42 5.41 -18.84
N TRP A 15 -5.45 4.37 -19.67
CA TRP A 15 -6.09 3.08 -19.34
C TRP A 15 -5.42 2.38 -18.15
N ILE A 16 -4.09 2.53 -17.98
CA ILE A 16 -3.35 1.97 -16.83
C ILE A 16 -3.70 2.72 -15.55
N ASP A 17 -3.79 4.04 -15.63
CA ASP A 17 -4.18 4.88 -14.49
C ASP A 17 -5.63 4.57 -14.06
N GLN A 18 -6.54 4.34 -15.02
CA GLN A 18 -7.93 3.93 -14.76
C GLN A 18 -8.02 2.54 -14.13
N ALA A 19 -7.34 1.54 -14.70
CA ALA A 19 -7.32 0.17 -14.16
C ALA A 19 -6.76 0.13 -12.73
N LYS A 20 -5.72 0.92 -12.45
CA LYS A 20 -5.19 1.10 -11.10
C LYS A 20 -6.22 1.72 -10.15
N GLY A 21 -6.99 2.70 -10.61
CA GLY A 21 -8.06 3.31 -9.84
C GLY A 21 -9.14 2.31 -9.44
N ILE A 22 -9.59 1.47 -10.39
CA ILE A 22 -10.57 0.39 -10.13
C ILE A 22 -10.02 -0.62 -9.12
N ALA A 23 -8.75 -0.99 -9.24
CA ALA A 23 -8.10 -1.88 -8.28
C ALA A 23 -8.09 -1.28 -6.86
N ILE A 24 -7.69 0.00 -6.72
CA ILE A 24 -7.68 0.69 -5.42
C ILE A 24 -9.08 0.76 -4.81
N LEU A 25 -10.11 1.10 -5.60
CA LEU A 25 -11.49 1.16 -5.10
C LEU A 25 -11.97 -0.22 -4.61
N THR A 26 -11.65 -1.28 -5.35
CA THR A 26 -12.00 -2.65 -4.96
C THR A 26 -11.32 -3.05 -3.64
N ILE A 27 -10.04 -2.70 -3.47
CA ILE A 27 -9.28 -2.93 -2.23
C ILE A 27 -9.88 -2.15 -1.06
N LEU A 28 -10.27 -0.89 -1.26
CA LEU A 28 -10.90 -0.04 -0.24
C LEU A 28 -12.21 -0.65 0.23
N VAL A 29 -13.07 -1.05 -0.71
CA VAL A 29 -14.36 -1.69 -0.42
C VAL A 29 -14.15 -3.00 0.35
N PHE A 30 -13.19 -3.83 -0.06
CA PHE A 30 -12.84 -5.05 0.63
C PHE A 30 -12.43 -4.80 2.10
N HIS A 31 -11.49 -3.87 2.34
CA HIS A 31 -11.04 -3.55 3.70
C HIS A 31 -12.14 -2.90 4.56
N PHE A 32 -13.04 -2.13 3.95
CA PHE A 32 -14.17 -1.56 4.66
C PHE A 32 -15.08 -2.66 5.21
N PHE A 33 -15.48 -3.62 4.38
CA PHE A 33 -16.36 -4.71 4.83
C PHE A 33 -15.68 -5.71 5.76
N GLN A 34 -14.37 -5.96 5.58
CA GLN A 34 -13.60 -6.83 6.47
C GLN A 34 -13.55 -6.30 7.92
N ASN A 35 -13.52 -4.97 8.11
CA ASN A 35 -13.45 -4.36 9.43
C ASN A 35 -14.82 -4.25 10.13
N TYR A 36 -15.93 -4.47 9.42
CA TYR A 36 -17.29 -4.43 9.97
C TYR A 36 -18.11 -5.68 9.60
N PRO A 37 -17.64 -6.90 9.95
CA PRO A 37 -18.28 -8.15 9.54
C PRO A 37 -19.69 -8.33 10.12
N ASP A 38 -20.00 -7.70 11.24
CA ASP A 38 -21.26 -7.86 11.99
C ASP A 38 -22.35 -6.83 11.62
N ALA A 39 -22.10 -5.95 10.65
CA ALA A 39 -23.03 -4.87 10.33
C ALA A 39 -24.36 -5.38 9.76
N THR A 40 -24.38 -6.48 8.97
CA THR A 40 -25.60 -7.21 8.55
C THR A 40 -25.29 -8.64 8.06
N PRO A 41 -26.22 -9.61 8.21
CA PRO A 41 -26.05 -10.98 7.72
C PRO A 41 -25.89 -11.08 6.19
N LEU A 42 -26.42 -10.13 5.43
CA LEU A 42 -26.28 -10.06 3.97
C LEU A 42 -24.84 -9.67 3.55
N ILE A 43 -24.23 -8.74 4.29
CA ILE A 43 -22.83 -8.33 4.11
C ILE A 43 -21.92 -9.51 4.42
N LYS A 44 -22.18 -10.28 5.48
CA LYS A 44 -21.37 -11.45 5.85
C LYS A 44 -21.28 -12.48 4.71
N THR A 45 -22.41 -12.83 4.08
CA THR A 45 -22.41 -13.83 2.99
C THR A 45 -21.72 -13.35 1.71
N LEU A 46 -21.83 -12.06 1.39
CA LEU A 46 -21.13 -11.44 0.25
C LEU A 46 -19.62 -11.27 0.52
N THR A 47 -19.26 -11.00 1.78
CA THR A 47 -17.89 -10.68 2.20
C THR A 47 -17.02 -11.94 2.34
N ASP A 48 -17.59 -13.04 2.86
CA ASP A 48 -16.82 -14.23 3.28
C ASP A 48 -16.13 -15.00 2.14
N LYS A 49 -16.59 -14.90 0.88
CA LYS A 49 -15.98 -15.65 -0.25
C LYS A 49 -15.77 -14.86 -1.53
N ILE A 50 -16.74 -14.07 -1.97
CA ILE A 50 -16.65 -13.37 -3.26
C ILE A 50 -15.84 -12.08 -3.11
N ALA A 51 -16.17 -11.25 -2.10
CA ALA A 51 -15.41 -10.03 -1.86
C ALA A 51 -13.96 -10.31 -1.47
N ALA A 52 -13.70 -11.36 -0.68
CA ALA A 52 -12.33 -11.76 -0.34
C ALA A 52 -11.50 -12.13 -1.57
N LYS A 53 -12.00 -13.03 -2.42
CA LYS A 53 -11.31 -13.41 -3.66
C LYS A 53 -11.09 -12.22 -4.59
N LEU A 54 -12.09 -11.34 -4.70
CA LEU A 54 -12.00 -10.14 -5.53
C LEU A 54 -11.01 -9.12 -4.95
N GLY A 55 -10.96 -8.98 -3.63
CA GLY A 55 -10.00 -8.14 -2.92
C GLY A 55 -8.57 -8.62 -3.15
N PHE A 56 -8.30 -9.91 -2.99
CA PHE A 56 -6.97 -10.49 -3.28
C PHE A 56 -6.58 -10.30 -4.75
N ALA A 57 -7.46 -10.61 -5.70
CA ALA A 57 -7.19 -10.40 -7.12
C ALA A 57 -6.94 -8.92 -7.46
N ALA A 58 -7.65 -7.99 -6.81
CA ALA A 58 -7.42 -6.55 -7.01
C ALA A 58 -6.06 -6.10 -6.47
N VAL A 59 -5.59 -6.67 -5.36
CA VAL A 59 -4.25 -6.44 -4.83
C VAL A 59 -3.18 -6.90 -5.82
N ASP A 60 -3.34 -8.09 -6.43
CA ASP A 60 -2.40 -8.61 -7.42
C ASP A 60 -2.31 -7.69 -8.66
N ILE A 61 -3.46 -7.27 -9.20
CA ILE A 61 -3.54 -6.35 -10.34
C ILE A 61 -2.90 -5.00 -9.98
N PHE A 62 -3.16 -4.48 -8.79
CA PHE A 62 -2.56 -3.24 -8.31
C PHE A 62 -1.03 -3.32 -8.28
N PHE A 63 -0.47 -4.42 -7.77
CA PHE A 63 0.98 -4.62 -7.73
C PHE A 63 1.61 -4.75 -9.12
N ILE A 64 0.99 -5.50 -10.03
CA ILE A 64 1.45 -5.64 -11.42
C ILE A 64 1.51 -4.28 -12.11
N ILE A 65 0.43 -3.48 -12.00
CA ILE A 65 0.38 -2.14 -12.59
C ILE A 65 1.39 -1.19 -11.92
N ALA A 66 1.54 -1.25 -10.60
CA ALA A 66 2.52 -0.44 -9.88
C ALA A 66 3.96 -0.77 -10.31
N GLY A 67 4.28 -2.06 -10.45
CA GLY A 67 5.57 -2.55 -10.93
C GLY A 67 5.84 -2.10 -12.37
N PHE A 68 4.87 -2.27 -13.27
CA PHE A 68 4.96 -1.77 -14.65
C PHE A 68 5.25 -0.27 -14.70
N ASN A 69 4.49 0.55 -13.94
CA ASN A 69 4.68 2.00 -13.91
C ASN A 69 6.05 2.42 -13.36
N ILE A 70 6.59 1.67 -12.39
CA ILE A 70 7.94 1.87 -11.87
C ILE A 70 8.97 1.54 -12.95
N GLY A 71 8.88 0.36 -13.55
CA GLY A 71 9.78 -0.10 -14.61
C GLY A 71 9.78 0.83 -15.82
N TYR A 72 8.60 1.19 -16.33
CA TYR A 72 8.44 2.13 -17.44
C TYR A 72 9.06 3.50 -17.13
N SER A 73 8.86 4.02 -15.92
CA SER A 73 9.44 5.30 -15.50
C SER A 73 10.95 5.26 -15.34
N LEU A 74 11.55 4.10 -15.06
CA LEU A 74 12.99 3.91 -14.90
C LEU A 74 13.68 3.65 -16.24
N LEU A 75 13.06 2.87 -17.12
CA LEU A 75 13.59 2.53 -18.44
C LEU A 75 13.55 3.71 -19.41
N LYS A 76 12.56 4.60 -19.28
CA LYS A 76 12.39 5.73 -20.20
C LYS A 76 13.61 6.70 -20.20
N PRO A 77 14.20 7.07 -19.05
CA PRO A 77 15.48 7.82 -19.03
C PRO A 77 16.72 6.92 -19.21
N ALA A 78 16.65 5.64 -18.84
CA ALA A 78 17.80 4.72 -18.82
C ALA A 78 18.18 4.11 -20.18
N ALA A 79 17.48 4.48 -21.27
CA ALA A 79 17.86 4.10 -22.63
C ALA A 79 19.29 4.56 -23.03
N VAL A 80 19.95 5.40 -22.21
CA VAL A 80 21.29 5.95 -22.45
C VAL A 80 22.38 5.26 -21.61
N SER A 81 22.09 4.75 -20.40
CA SER A 81 22.95 3.83 -19.61
C SER A 81 22.31 3.51 -18.24
N LEU A 82 22.31 2.25 -17.82
CA LEU A 82 21.93 1.85 -16.44
C LEU A 82 22.92 2.32 -15.37
N SER A 83 24.14 2.73 -15.74
CA SER A 83 25.22 3.10 -14.82
C SER A 83 25.03 4.47 -14.14
N HIS A 84 24.12 5.32 -14.64
CA HIS A 84 23.86 6.68 -14.13
C HIS A 84 22.44 6.85 -13.58
N LEU A 85 21.84 5.79 -13.07
CA LEU A 85 20.55 5.88 -12.39
C LEU A 85 20.73 6.37 -10.95
N ASP A 86 20.34 7.62 -10.68
CA ASP A 86 20.26 8.17 -9.33
C ASP A 86 19.07 7.58 -8.54
N TRP A 87 19.21 6.34 -8.09
CA TRP A 87 18.21 5.62 -7.30
C TRP A 87 17.79 6.38 -6.04
N LEU A 88 18.74 7.04 -5.37
CA LEU A 88 18.48 7.81 -4.16
C LEU A 88 17.62 9.05 -4.44
N SER A 89 17.89 9.79 -5.52
CA SER A 89 17.10 10.96 -5.92
C SER A 89 15.68 10.56 -6.30
N TRP A 90 15.53 9.45 -7.04
CA TRP A 90 14.25 8.88 -7.40
C TRP A 90 13.44 8.45 -6.17
N LEU A 91 14.08 7.76 -5.22
CA LEU A 91 13.44 7.30 -4.00
C LEU A 91 13.01 8.48 -3.13
N LYS A 92 13.90 9.46 -2.91
CA LYS A 92 13.60 10.67 -2.14
C LYS A 92 12.36 11.40 -2.66
N LYS A 93 12.23 11.58 -3.97
CA LYS A 93 11.05 12.20 -4.60
C LYS A 93 9.75 11.43 -4.31
N ARG A 94 9.82 10.09 -4.25
CA ARG A 94 8.67 9.25 -3.91
C ARG A 94 8.31 9.31 -2.44
N LEU A 95 9.30 9.27 -1.55
CA LEU A 95 9.08 9.36 -0.10
C LEU A 95 8.45 10.71 0.26
N ILE A 96 8.98 11.83 -0.24
CA ILE A 96 8.43 13.17 0.03
C ILE A 96 6.98 13.31 -0.46
N ARG A 97 6.58 12.57 -1.50
CA ARG A 97 5.19 12.57 -1.99
C ARG A 97 4.26 11.68 -1.16
N LEU A 98 4.75 10.55 -0.64
CA LEU A 98 3.94 9.56 0.06
C LEU A 98 3.78 9.87 1.56
N TYR A 99 4.86 10.33 2.22
CA TYR A 99 4.88 10.56 3.66
C TYR A 99 3.91 11.64 4.17
N PRO A 100 3.68 12.76 3.47
CA PRO A 100 2.71 13.76 3.93
C PRO A 100 1.30 13.18 4.09
N GLY A 101 0.86 12.35 3.13
CA GLY A 101 -0.43 11.68 3.19
C GLY A 101 -0.49 10.63 4.30
N TYR A 102 0.61 9.91 4.53
CA TYR A 102 0.71 8.94 5.62
C TYR A 102 0.58 9.59 7.00
N PHE A 103 1.30 10.69 7.26
CA PHE A 103 1.18 11.42 8.51
C PHE A 103 -0.21 12.02 8.72
N LEU A 104 -0.85 12.48 7.65
CA LEU A 104 -2.21 12.98 7.71
C LEU A 104 -3.21 11.86 8.08
N ALA A 105 -3.05 10.66 7.51
CA ALA A 105 -3.88 9.51 7.85
C ALA A 105 -3.71 9.08 9.32
N ILE A 106 -2.46 9.06 9.82
CA ILE A 106 -2.18 8.84 11.25
C ILE A 106 -2.88 9.91 12.10
N PHE A 107 -2.72 11.18 11.75
CA PHE A 107 -3.31 12.29 12.49
C PHE A 107 -4.83 12.14 12.60
N PHE A 108 -5.53 11.90 11.48
CA PHE A 108 -6.97 11.65 11.50
C PHE A 108 -7.33 10.42 12.32
N THR A 109 -6.58 9.33 12.20
CA THR A 109 -6.84 8.11 12.97
C THR A 109 -6.70 8.35 14.48
N LEU A 110 -5.70 9.11 14.89
CA LEU A 110 -5.48 9.50 16.29
C LEU A 110 -6.63 10.38 16.80
N VAL A 111 -7.01 11.40 16.03
CA VAL A 111 -8.11 12.31 16.39
C VAL A 111 -9.43 11.55 16.52
N LEU A 112 -9.78 10.72 15.54
CA LEU A 112 -11.00 9.90 15.57
C LEU A 112 -10.99 8.91 16.74
N SER A 113 -9.86 8.26 17.01
CA SER A 113 -9.73 7.32 18.12
C SER A 113 -9.82 8.01 19.49
N PHE A 114 -9.31 9.24 19.59
CA PHE A 114 -9.42 10.07 20.79
C PHE A 114 -10.88 10.51 21.04
N LEU A 115 -11.55 11.02 20.01
CA LEU A 115 -12.97 11.42 20.09
C LEU A 115 -13.90 10.23 20.36
N GLY A 116 -13.60 9.06 19.79
CA GLY A 116 -14.37 7.83 19.97
C GLY A 116 -14.09 7.08 21.28
N GLY A 117 -13.22 7.59 22.16
CA GLY A 117 -12.91 6.97 23.46
C GLY A 117 -12.26 5.59 23.40
N GLN A 118 -11.79 5.15 22.22
CA GLN A 118 -11.27 3.80 21.96
C GLN A 118 -9.74 3.71 22.06
N PHE A 119 -9.10 4.67 22.73
CA PHE A 119 -7.63 4.76 22.79
C PHE A 119 -7.03 3.79 23.81
N LYS A 120 -6.90 2.51 23.44
CA LYS A 120 -6.28 1.46 24.28
C LYS A 120 -4.78 1.35 23.99
N ILE A 121 -3.96 2.18 24.62
CA ILE A 121 -2.50 2.03 24.56
C ILE A 121 -2.08 0.87 25.49
N LYS A 122 -1.75 -0.29 24.92
CA LYS A 122 -1.23 -1.42 25.71
C LYS A 122 0.25 -1.26 26.10
N SER A 123 1.06 -0.61 25.26
CA SER A 123 2.49 -0.36 25.53
C SER A 123 3.01 0.78 24.65
N GLY A 124 3.82 1.69 25.22
CA GLY A 124 4.42 2.82 24.50
C GLY A 124 5.39 2.38 23.39
N PHE A 125 6.10 1.27 23.58
CA PHE A 125 6.98 0.70 22.54
C PHE A 125 6.17 0.21 21.33
N ASN A 126 5.06 -0.50 21.56
CA ASN A 126 4.18 -0.98 20.50
C ASN A 126 3.46 0.17 19.77
N PHE A 127 3.22 1.27 20.48
CA PHE A 127 2.68 2.49 19.88
C PHE A 127 3.69 3.15 18.93
N ILE A 128 4.96 3.28 19.34
CA ILE A 128 6.04 3.80 18.50
C ILE A 128 6.24 2.88 17.28
N LEU A 129 6.25 1.56 17.48
CA LEU A 129 6.32 0.60 16.39
C LEU A 129 5.13 0.70 15.44
N SER A 130 3.90 0.90 15.95
CA SER A 130 2.72 1.11 15.10
C SER A 130 2.79 2.40 14.31
N LEU A 131 3.31 3.49 14.92
CA LEU A 131 3.50 4.79 14.28
C LEU A 131 4.53 4.72 13.14
N LEU A 132 5.60 3.97 13.36
CA LEU A 132 6.63 3.70 12.35
C LEU A 132 6.18 2.67 11.29
N GLY A 133 5.01 2.04 11.48
CA GLY A 133 4.52 0.98 10.59
C GLY A 133 5.23 -0.36 10.76
N ILE A 134 6.06 -0.52 11.79
CA ILE A 134 6.86 -1.75 12.03
C ILE A 134 6.10 -2.71 12.96
N ALA A 135 4.97 -2.30 13.53
CA ALA A 135 4.15 -3.18 14.36
C ALA A 135 3.61 -4.36 13.53
N GLY A 136 4.03 -5.58 13.91
CA GLY A 136 3.52 -6.82 13.33
C GLY A 136 2.03 -7.03 13.61
N TYR A 137 1.44 -8.01 12.93
CA TYR A 137 0.00 -8.36 12.97
C TYR A 137 -0.56 -8.50 14.40
N GLN A 138 0.26 -8.98 15.35
CA GLN A 138 -0.14 -9.28 16.73
C GLN A 138 -0.19 -8.06 17.67
N PHE A 139 0.41 -6.92 17.30
CA PHE A 139 0.58 -5.76 18.19
C PHE A 139 0.09 -4.43 17.58
N GLN A 140 -0.93 -4.50 16.73
CA GLN A 140 -1.51 -3.34 16.05
C GLN A 140 -2.36 -2.51 17.01
N ALA A 141 -1.84 -1.36 17.46
CA ALA A 141 -2.64 -0.37 18.18
C ALA A 141 -3.40 0.56 17.20
N ILE A 142 -2.82 0.77 16.02
CA ILE A 142 -3.36 1.52 14.88
C ILE A 142 -3.12 0.62 13.67
N ASN A 143 -4.15 0.34 12.85
CA ASN A 143 -4.04 -0.55 11.69
C ASN A 143 -2.91 -0.07 10.75
N PRO A 144 -1.73 -0.72 10.76
CA PRO A 144 -0.61 -0.29 9.94
C PRO A 144 -0.73 -0.99 8.58
N GLY A 145 -0.80 -0.21 7.51
CA GLY A 145 -0.73 -0.71 6.13
C GLY A 145 0.64 -1.32 5.75
N PHE A 146 1.57 -1.40 6.70
CA PHE A 146 2.94 -1.88 6.52
C PHE A 146 3.15 -3.34 6.92
N TRP A 147 2.09 -4.07 7.31
CA TRP A 147 2.18 -5.51 7.61
C TRP A 147 2.87 -6.30 6.48
N PHE A 148 2.71 -5.85 5.23
CA PHE A 148 3.37 -6.42 4.06
C PHE A 148 4.91 -6.37 4.13
N PHE A 149 5.49 -5.28 4.66
CA PHE A 149 6.95 -5.20 4.85
C PHE A 149 7.41 -6.18 5.94
N THR A 150 6.64 -6.34 7.01
CA THR A 150 6.91 -7.35 8.03
C THR A 150 6.92 -8.74 7.42
N VAL A 151 5.91 -9.08 6.61
CA VAL A 151 5.84 -10.36 5.90
C VAL A 151 7.01 -10.57 4.94
N ILE A 152 7.44 -9.53 4.21
CA ILE A 152 8.64 -9.61 3.37
C ILE A 152 9.88 -9.90 4.22
N LEU A 153 10.11 -9.15 5.30
CA LEU A 153 11.28 -9.33 6.16
C LEU A 153 11.29 -10.71 6.83
N GLU A 154 10.12 -11.19 7.29
CA GLU A 154 9.97 -12.54 7.84
C GLU A 154 10.28 -13.60 6.80
N SER A 155 9.71 -13.49 5.59
CA SER A 155 9.97 -14.43 4.50
C SER A 155 11.45 -14.46 4.09
N ALA A 156 12.11 -13.29 4.06
CA ALA A 156 13.53 -13.18 3.75
C ALA A 156 14.42 -13.78 4.85
N SER A 157 14.06 -13.55 6.13
CA SER A 157 14.74 -14.16 7.27
C SER A 157 14.61 -15.68 7.26
N GLN A 158 13.41 -16.18 6.94
CA GLN A 158 13.12 -17.62 6.89
C GLN A 158 13.88 -18.29 5.74
N PHE A 159 13.92 -17.66 4.57
CA PHE A 159 14.74 -18.10 3.43
C PHE A 159 16.23 -18.15 3.79
N CYS A 160 16.74 -17.13 4.48
CA CYS A 160 18.13 -17.07 4.91
C CYS A 160 18.49 -18.22 5.86
N LYS A 161 17.64 -18.49 6.86
CA LYS A 161 17.82 -19.62 7.78
C LYS A 161 17.83 -20.97 7.06
N THR A 162 16.90 -21.18 6.11
CA THR A 162 16.82 -22.46 5.39
C THR A 162 17.99 -22.75 4.45
N HIS A 163 18.70 -21.73 3.98
CA HIS A 163 19.75 -21.86 2.96
C HIS A 163 21.18 -21.63 3.46
N PHE A 164 21.38 -20.98 4.61
CA PHE A 164 22.71 -20.65 5.13
C PHE A 164 23.04 -21.31 6.49
N GLU A 165 22.09 -22.00 7.14
CA GLU A 165 22.34 -22.80 8.36
C GLU A 165 22.44 -24.32 8.09
N ASN A 166 22.59 -24.75 6.83
CA ASN A 166 22.91 -26.14 6.43
C ASN A 166 24.33 -26.25 5.88
#